data_AF-A0A5C7ZTV0-F1
#
_entry.id   AF-A0A5C7ZTV0-F1
#
_cell.length_a   1.000
_cell.length_b   1.000
_cell.length_c   1.000
_cell.angle_alpha   90.00
_cell.angle_beta   90.00
_cell.angle_gamma   90.00
#
_symmetry.space_group_name_H-M   'P 1'
#
loop_
_entity.id
_entity.type
_entity.pdbx_description
1 polymer ?
#
loop_
_entity_poly.entity_id
_entity_poly.type
_entity_poly.pdbx_seq_one_letter_code
_entity_poly.pdbx_strand_id
1 'polypeptide(L)' 'VYPSPTKPNARRATVDLFFRAKSGFTADVCAIGGITLENAPPLIAAGADLLAVITDLFSAPDIAARAAQYQQLFERA' A
#
# COMPACT_ATOMS: atom_id res chain seq x y z
N VAL A 1 -1.59 6.86 -3.09
CA VAL A 1 -1.03 6.33 -4.35
C VAL A 1 -2.11 6.20 -5.40
N TYR A 2 -3.20 5.52 -5.06
CA TYR A 2 -4.41 5.43 -5.86
C TYR A 2 -5.48 6.42 -5.37
N PRO A 3 -6.59 6.62 -6.10
CA PRO A 3 -7.73 7.39 -5.62
C PRO A 3 -8.26 6.85 -4.28
N SER A 4 -8.64 7.75 -3.37
CA SER A 4 -9.14 7.39 -2.04
C SER A 4 -10.31 8.30 -1.65
N PRO A 5 -11.41 7.74 -1.10
CA PRO A 5 -12.52 8.54 -0.60
C PRO A 5 -12.16 9.35 0.65
N THR A 6 -11.15 8.94 1.42
CA THR A 6 -10.69 9.65 2.62
C THR A 6 -10.08 11.01 2.30
N LYS A 7 -9.40 11.13 1.15
CA LYS A 7 -8.74 12.36 0.69
C LYS A 7 -8.85 12.46 -0.85
N PRO A 8 -10.03 12.81 -1.40
CA PRO A 8 -10.30 12.71 -2.83
C PRO A 8 -9.44 13.65 -3.69
N ASN A 9 -9.02 14.78 -3.12
CA ASN A 9 -8.26 15.82 -3.82
C ASN A 9 -6.73 15.72 -3.60
N ALA A 10 -6.26 14.65 -2.96
CA ALA A 10 -4.82 14.49 -2.71
C ALA A 10 -4.05 14.27 -4.01
N ARG A 11 -2.89 14.93 -4.14
CA ARG A 11 -1.95 14.64 -5.23
C ARG A 11 -1.49 13.18 -5.12
N ARG A 12 -1.53 12.46 -6.24
CA ARG A 12 -1.09 11.06 -6.30
C ARG A 12 0.43 10.99 -6.36
N ALA A 13 1.01 10.18 -5.47
CA ALA A 13 2.39 9.73 -5.56
C ALA A 13 2.52 8.70 -6.70
N THR A 14 3.50 8.88 -7.58
CA THR A 14 3.83 7.91 -8.63
C THR A 14 4.62 6.75 -8.04
N VAL A 15 4.50 5.56 -8.65
CA VAL A 15 5.19 4.34 -8.18
C VAL A 15 6.72 4.50 -8.19
N ASP A 16 7.27 5.26 -9.14
CA ASP A 16 8.69 5.64 -9.22
C ASP A 16 9.29 6.17 -7.89
N LEU A 17 8.46 6.85 -7.09
CA LEU A 17 8.92 7.43 -5.83
C LEU A 17 9.37 6.36 -4.82
N PHE A 18 8.83 5.14 -4.88
CA PHE A 18 9.25 4.04 -4.02
C PHE A 18 10.66 3.56 -4.36
N PHE A 19 10.95 3.36 -5.65
CA PHE A 19 12.30 3.00 -6.11
C PHE A 19 13.33 4.05 -5.68
N ARG A 20 13.03 5.33 -5.91
CA ARG A 20 13.91 6.44 -5.52
C ARG A 20 14.10 6.52 -4.01
N ALA A 21 13.05 6.28 -3.23
CA ALA A 21 13.14 6.29 -1.77
C ALA A 21 14.07 5.18 -1.26
N LYS A 22 13.98 3.96 -1.82
CA LYS A 22 14.85 2.85 -1.46
C LYS A 22 16.32 3.09 -1.81
N SER A 23 16.60 3.85 -2.87
CA SER A 23 17.98 4.22 -3.21
C SER A 23 18.53 5.40 -2.39
N GLY A 24 17.67 6.26 -1.86
CA GLY A 24 18.08 7.53 -1.23
C GLY A 24 17.95 7.58 0.29
N PHE A 25 17.19 6.68 0.91
CA PHE A 25 16.94 6.67 2.34
C PHE A 25 17.21 5.29 2.96
N THR A 26 17.58 5.29 4.23
CA THR A 26 17.79 4.07 5.02
C THR A 26 16.56 3.65 5.83
N ALA A 27 15.54 4.51 5.89
CA ALA A 27 14.28 4.21 6.58
C ALA A 27 13.34 3.37 5.71
N ASP A 28 12.51 2.55 6.35
CA ASP A 28 11.51 1.75 5.66
C ASP A 28 10.46 2.64 4.97
N VAL A 29 10.02 2.20 3.80
CA VAL A 29 9.13 2.97 2.93
C VAL A 29 7.70 2.45 3.03
N CYS A 30 6.78 3.30 3.47
CA CYS A 30 5.36 2.97 3.57
C CYS A 30 4.54 3.55 2.42
N ALA A 31 3.77 2.72 1.71
CA ALA A 31 2.79 3.16 0.73
C ALA A 31 1.43 3.42 1.38
N ILE A 32 0.77 4.53 1.01
CA ILE A 32 -0.56 4.88 1.51
C ILE A 32 -1.46 5.52 0.45
N GLY A 33 -2.76 5.25 0.59
CA GLY A 33 -3.85 5.96 -0.08
C GLY A 33 -4.44 5.17 -1.25
N GLY A 34 -5.69 4.74 -1.08
CA GLY A 34 -6.46 4.03 -2.11
C GLY A 34 -6.02 2.59 -2.37
N ILE A 35 -5.24 2.02 -1.45
CA ILE A 35 -4.68 0.68 -1.60
C ILE A 35 -5.78 -0.35 -1.31
N THR A 36 -5.87 -1.37 -2.17
CA THR A 36 -6.71 -2.57 -2.08
C THR A 36 -5.82 -3.80 -2.27
N LEU A 37 -6.32 -5.00 -2.00
CA LEU A 37 -5.55 -6.23 -2.24
C LEU A 37 -5.12 -6.38 -3.70
N GLU A 38 -5.98 -5.98 -4.64
CA GLU A 38 -5.73 -6.12 -6.07
C GLU A 38 -4.59 -5.21 -6.56
N ASN A 39 -4.51 -3.99 -6.02
CA ASN A 39 -3.56 -2.99 -6.49
C ASN A 39 -2.29 -2.84 -5.63
N ALA A 40 -2.18 -3.63 -4.55
CA ALA A 40 -1.04 -3.64 -3.64
C ALA A 40 0.24 -4.29 -4.21
N PRO A 41 0.20 -5.43 -4.95
CA PRO A 41 1.42 -6.12 -5.37
C PRO A 41 2.43 -5.27 -6.16
N PRO A 42 2.01 -4.39 -7.08
CA PRO A 42 2.95 -3.51 -7.78
C PRO A 42 3.69 -2.51 -6.87
N LEU A 43 3.10 -2.14 -5.73
CA LEU A 43 3.74 -1.23 -4.77
C LEU A 43 4.83 -1.95 -3.96
N ILE A 44 4.55 -3.19 -3.56
CA ILE A 44 5.52 -4.07 -2.87
C ILE A 44 6.69 -4.34 -3.81
N ALA A 45 6.42 -4.72 -5.06
CA ALA A 45 7.45 -4.92 -6.08
C ALA A 45 8.28 -3.65 -6.37
N ALA A 46 7.70 -2.46 -6.15
CA ALA A 46 8.41 -1.19 -6.26
C ALA A 46 9.25 -0.80 -5.04
N GLY A 47 9.26 -1.64 -4.00
CA GLY A 47 10.06 -1.44 -2.79
C GLY A 47 9.30 -0.78 -1.63
N ALA A 48 7.96 -0.83 -1.60
CA ALA A 48 7.23 -0.49 -0.38
C ALA A 48 7.42 -1.60 0.66
N ASP A 49 8.07 -1.27 1.77
CA ASP A 49 8.30 -2.17 2.90
C ASP A 49 7.03 -2.34 3.77
N LEU A 50 6.14 -1.33 3.75
CA LEU A 50 4.86 -1.35 4.47
C LEU A 50 3.71 -0.85 3.59
N LEU A 51 2.50 -1.34 3.86
CA LEU A 51 1.25 -0.82 3.30
C LEU A 51 0.36 -0.27 4.42
N ALA A 52 -0.06 0.98 4.29
CA ALA A 52 -1.08 1.58 5.16
C ALA A 52 -2.44 1.59 4.44
N VAL A 53 -3.39 0.85 5.00
CA VAL A 53 -4.72 0.60 4.42
C VAL A 53 -5.81 0.99 5.42
N ILE A 54 -6.86 1.67 4.93
CA ILE A 54 -8.00 2.10 5.77
C ILE A 54 -9.30 1.52 5.22
N THR A 55 -9.84 2.09 4.13
CA THR A 55 -11.16 1.73 3.62
C THR A 55 -11.27 0.24 3.27
N ASP A 56 -10.31 -0.31 2.53
CA ASP A 56 -10.35 -1.72 2.13
C ASP A 56 -10.33 -2.69 3.33
N LEU A 57 -9.60 -2.33 4.40
CA LEU A 57 -9.52 -3.12 5.62
C LEU A 57 -10.81 -3.01 6.46
N PHE A 58 -11.23 -1.79 6.80
CA PHE A 58 -12.35 -1.56 7.73
C PHE A 58 -13.73 -1.72 7.09
N SER A 59 -13.83 -1.73 5.76
CA SER A 59 -15.09 -2.05 5.05
C SER A 59 -15.23 -3.54 4.72
N ALA A 60 -14.25 -4.37 5.06
CA ALA A 60 -14.36 -5.81 4.87
C ALA A 60 -15.34 -6.42 5.89
N PRO A 61 -16.13 -7.45 5.49
CA PRO A 61 -17.00 -8.18 6.42
C PRO A 61 -16.22 -8.86 7.56
N ASP A 62 -14.99 -9.29 7.28
CA ASP A 62 -14.06 -9.84 8.25
C ASP A 62 -12.72 -9.09 8.14
N ILE A 63 -12.46 -8.24 9.13
CA ILE A 63 -11.28 -7.38 9.20
C ILE A 63 -10.01 -8.22 9.42
N ALA A 64 -10.09 -9.29 10.23
CA ALA A 64 -8.94 -10.12 10.54
C ALA A 64 -8.52 -10.95 9.32
N ALA A 65 -9.50 -11.55 8.62
CA ALA A 65 -9.24 -12.24 7.37
C ALA A 65 -8.66 -11.29 6.30
N ARG A 66 -9.19 -10.06 6.21
CA ARG A 66 -8.66 -9.06 5.27
C ARG A 66 -7.21 -8.66 5.60
N ALA A 67 -6.88 -8.46 6.88
CA ALA A 67 -5.51 -8.19 7.30
C ALA A 67 -4.55 -9.35 6.97
N ALA A 68 -4.99 -10.60 7.18
CA ALA A 68 -4.20 -11.79 6.85
C ALA A 68 -3.93 -11.88 5.34
N GLN A 69 -4.91 -11.55 4.49
CA GLN A 69 -4.72 -11.51 3.03
C GLN A 69 -3.64 -10.49 2.62
N TYR A 70 -3.54 -9.35 3.31
CA TYR A 70 -2.47 -8.39 3.07
C TYR A 70 -1.10 -8.92 3.50
N GLN A 71 -1.00 -9.60 4.63
CA GLN A 71 0.26 -10.23 5.05
C GLN A 71 0.77 -11.24 4.01
N GLN A 72 -0.12 -12.06 3.46
CA GLN A 72 0.25 -13.05 2.43
C GLN A 72 0.88 -12.45 1.18
N LEU A 73 0.67 -11.15 0.89
CA LEU A 73 1.33 -10.48 -0.23
C LEU A 73 2.83 -10.27 0.01
N PHE A 74 3.25 -10.11 1.27
CA PHE A 74 4.65 -9.95 1.64
C PHE A 74 5.40 -11.28 1.78
N GLU A 75 4.68 -12.36 2.12
CA GLU A 75 5.27 -13.71 2.16
C GLU A 75 5.58 -14.28 0.76
N ARG A 76 4.94 -13.73 -0.28
CA ARG A 76 5.04 -14.18 -1.67
C ARG A 76 5.91 -13.28 -2.56
N ALA A 77 6.40 -12.17 -2.01
CA ALA A 77 7.23 -11.18 -2.70
C ALA A 77 8.72 -11.48 -2.49
#